data_AF-A0A0K0CYB0-F1
#
_entry.id   AF-A0A0K0CYB0-F1
#
_cell.length_a   1.000
_cell.length_b   1.000
_cell.length_c   1.000
_cell.angle_alpha   90.00
_cell.angle_beta   90.00
_cell.angle_gamma   90.00
#
_symmetry.space_group_name_H-M   'P 1'
#
loop_
_entity.id
_entity.type
_entity.pdbx_description
1 polymer ?
#
loop_
_entity_poly.entity_id
_entity_poly.type
_entity_poly.pdbx_seq_one_letter_code
_entity_poly.pdbx_strand_id
1 'polypeptide(L)'
;LDQKIANIESIKFFISTKVHRILLIMIITIIFYQRPHYSPLMSRIVSTFLTAGLIHSHPRDYSSILSAKYTTYVGKLSYSLYLVHWPIYTVIKTQKFEDGLGLHCGVVISFIISMVLTETFEKAYLRAAKKPIFYLIFCLYAIIVAFWMSETSQKFFKYDAKYLTELFTPVCSKKIFNSSEDCYIPFNRLNLKTEEILKINEMNSLHDESLLFYSKCSYRVLAVPWGWCDLPVESSNSSRKILVIGNSYAANQGRAVYEGCSGSDVEVKIYSRGGCEVLAFTKEFDHCHDSRKLFCEAVSEYKPDVLFILTRHLELMEMPMTSERIDRAVDYAADVLSGLSELVTERIFVLDVIPRPTKSFESVHKKAVRAGKVLDQDDLMIIYIGDIRDQYGTDLQADEP
;
A
#
# COMPACT_ATOMS: atom_id res chain seq x y z
N LEU A 1 -71.16 -14.39 -1.72
CA LEU A 1 -69.78 -14.92 -1.67
C LEU A 1 -68.81 -13.84 -2.14
N ASP A 2 -69.14 -13.15 -3.23
CA ASP A 2 -68.32 -12.10 -3.87
C ASP A 2 -68.02 -10.89 -2.95
N GLN A 3 -68.97 -10.48 -2.11
CA GLN A 3 -68.75 -9.38 -1.16
C GLN A 3 -67.74 -9.74 -0.04
N LYS A 4 -67.65 -11.02 0.35
CA LYS A 4 -66.63 -11.49 1.29
C LYS A 4 -65.25 -11.59 0.64
N ILE A 5 -65.20 -12.00 -0.64
CA ILE A 5 -63.96 -12.06 -1.42
C ILE A 5 -63.39 -10.65 -1.64
N ALA A 6 -64.23 -9.69 -2.06
CA ALA A 6 -63.82 -8.29 -2.24
C ALA A 6 -63.30 -7.65 -0.94
N ASN A 7 -63.90 -7.98 0.21
CA ASN A 7 -63.45 -7.48 1.51
C ASN A 7 -62.07 -8.07 1.90
N ILE A 8 -61.83 -9.35 1.62
CA ILE A 8 -60.53 -10.01 1.85
C ILE A 8 -59.44 -9.42 0.96
N GLU A 9 -59.74 -9.12 -0.32
CA GLU A 9 -58.79 -8.50 -1.24
C GLU A 9 -58.44 -7.06 -0.82
N SER A 10 -59.42 -6.29 -0.37
CA SER A 10 -59.21 -4.93 0.17
C SER A 10 -58.31 -4.94 1.42
N ILE A 11 -58.53 -5.88 2.35
CA ILE A 11 -57.70 -6.04 3.56
C ILE A 11 -56.27 -6.45 3.18
N LYS A 12 -56.09 -7.40 2.25
CA LYS A 12 -54.76 -7.81 1.75
C LYS A 12 -54.01 -6.64 1.11
N PHE A 13 -54.68 -5.84 0.30
CA PHE A 13 -54.10 -4.64 -0.32
C PHE A 13 -53.65 -3.61 0.73
N PHE A 14 -54.49 -3.35 1.75
CA PHE A 14 -54.16 -2.41 2.83
C PHE A 14 -52.97 -2.88 3.69
N ILE A 15 -52.88 -4.18 3.99
CA ILE A 15 -51.74 -4.75 4.72
C ILE A 15 -50.46 -4.64 3.89
N SER A 16 -50.52 -5.01 2.61
CA SER A 16 -49.38 -4.98 1.69
C SER A 16 -48.81 -3.57 1.51
N THR A 17 -49.67 -2.56 1.38
CA THR A 17 -49.25 -1.14 1.25
C THR A 17 -48.56 -0.62 2.51
N LYS A 18 -49.06 -0.96 3.71
CA LYS A 18 -48.42 -0.60 4.98
C LYS A 18 -47.06 -1.27 5.15
N VAL A 19 -46.96 -2.56 4.87
CA VAL A 19 -45.70 -3.31 4.93
C VAL A 19 -44.67 -2.72 3.95
N HIS A 20 -45.06 -2.44 2.71
CA HIS A 20 -44.19 -1.82 1.71
C HIS A 20 -43.64 -0.46 2.16
N ARG A 21 -44.45 0.39 2.79
CA ARG A 21 -44.01 1.70 3.33
C ARG A 21 -43.02 1.54 4.49
N ILE A 22 -43.27 0.61 5.41
CA ILE A 22 -42.37 0.34 6.54
C ILE A 22 -41.00 -0.14 6.04
N LEU A 23 -40.99 -1.11 5.12
CA LEU A 23 -39.75 -1.62 4.53
C LEU A 23 -38.95 -0.54 3.81
N LEU A 24 -39.64 0.36 3.08
CA LEU A 24 -38.99 1.50 2.43
C LEU A 24 -38.32 2.45 3.44
N ILE A 25 -39.01 2.78 4.54
CA ILE A 25 -38.46 3.63 5.59
C ILE A 25 -37.25 2.97 6.25
N MET A 26 -37.29 1.65 6.49
CA MET A 26 -36.16 0.91 7.05
C MET A 26 -34.93 0.96 6.15
N ILE A 27 -35.11 0.78 4.83
CA ILE A 27 -34.01 0.85 3.86
C ILE A 27 -33.40 2.26 3.83
N ILE A 28 -34.24 3.30 3.75
CA ILE A 28 -33.78 4.70 3.78
C ILE A 28 -33.00 4.97 5.06
N THR A 29 -33.51 4.52 6.21
CA THR A 29 -32.84 4.71 7.50
C THR A 29 -31.47 4.03 7.53
N ILE A 30 -31.33 2.81 6.99
CA ILE A 30 -30.04 2.11 6.92
C ILE A 30 -29.04 2.83 5.99
N ILE A 31 -29.51 3.40 4.88
CA ILE A 31 -28.67 4.14 3.93
C ILE A 31 -28.14 5.43 4.57
N PHE A 32 -29.01 6.21 5.22
CA PHE A 32 -28.63 7.51 5.79
C PHE A 32 -28.01 7.43 7.19
N TYR A 33 -28.23 6.32 7.92
CA TYR A 33 -27.72 6.11 9.27
C TYR A 33 -26.67 4.97 9.30
N GLN A 34 -25.67 5.06 8.43
CA GLN A 34 -24.50 4.18 8.50
C GLN A 34 -23.60 4.60 9.68
N ARG A 35 -23.77 3.94 10.83
CA ARG A 35 -22.82 4.06 11.95
C ARG A 35 -21.56 3.24 11.67
N PRO A 36 -20.36 3.76 11.98
CA PRO A 36 -19.09 3.09 11.71
C PRO A 36 -18.87 1.78 12.49
N HIS A 37 -19.71 1.47 13.48
CA HIS A 37 -19.58 0.28 14.33
C HIS A 37 -20.33 -0.97 13.81
N TYR A 38 -21.11 -0.89 12.73
CA TYR A 38 -21.78 -2.08 12.18
C TYR A 38 -20.86 -2.82 11.20
N SER A 39 -20.81 -4.15 11.33
CA SER A 39 -20.03 -4.97 10.40
C SER A 39 -20.59 -4.83 8.97
N PRO A 40 -19.74 -4.56 7.96
CA PRO A 40 -20.19 -4.36 6.58
C PRO A 40 -20.99 -5.54 6.01
N LEU A 41 -20.67 -6.76 6.45
CA LEU A 41 -21.36 -7.98 6.05
C LEU A 41 -22.82 -7.99 6.53
N MET A 42 -23.09 -7.62 7.78
CA MET A 42 -24.44 -7.60 8.34
C MET A 42 -25.31 -6.57 7.62
N SER A 43 -24.78 -5.38 7.36
CA SER A 43 -25.49 -4.34 6.61
C SER A 43 -25.89 -4.79 5.20
N ARG A 44 -25.02 -5.53 4.51
CA ARG A 44 -25.30 -6.09 3.17
C ARG A 44 -26.42 -7.14 3.23
N ILE A 45 -26.34 -8.05 4.19
CA ILE A 45 -27.34 -9.12 4.37
C ILE A 45 -28.71 -8.52 4.68
N VAL A 46 -28.78 -7.61 5.67
CA VAL A 46 -30.02 -6.93 6.08
C VAL A 46 -30.60 -6.12 4.91
N SER A 47 -29.79 -5.34 4.20
CA SER A 47 -30.24 -4.56 3.05
C SER A 47 -30.80 -5.44 1.92
N THR A 48 -30.16 -6.58 1.66
CA THR A 48 -30.62 -7.54 0.64
C THR A 48 -31.98 -8.12 1.00
N PHE A 49 -32.17 -8.59 2.25
CA PHE A 49 -33.45 -9.14 2.69
C PHE A 49 -34.56 -8.11 2.73
N LEU A 50 -34.27 -6.88 3.18
CA LEU A 50 -35.24 -5.78 3.16
C LEU A 50 -35.65 -5.43 1.73
N THR A 51 -34.71 -5.38 0.79
CA THR A 51 -34.99 -5.12 -0.62
C THR A 51 -35.82 -6.23 -1.25
N ALA A 52 -35.50 -7.50 -0.95
CA ALA A 52 -36.29 -8.65 -1.40
C ALA A 52 -37.73 -8.59 -0.86
N GLY A 53 -37.90 -8.28 0.43
CA GLY A 53 -39.20 -8.06 1.05
C GLY A 53 -39.96 -6.88 0.44
N LEU A 54 -39.27 -5.79 0.10
CA LEU A 54 -39.87 -4.61 -0.53
C LEU A 54 -40.43 -4.93 -1.92
N ILE A 55 -39.70 -5.72 -2.71
CA ILE A 55 -40.13 -6.20 -4.03
C ILE A 55 -41.31 -7.16 -3.87
N HIS A 56 -41.24 -8.12 -2.94
CA HIS A 56 -42.30 -9.11 -2.74
C HIS A 56 -43.61 -8.50 -2.22
N SER A 57 -43.53 -7.48 -1.36
CA SER A 57 -44.69 -6.80 -0.77
C SER A 57 -45.31 -5.72 -1.66
N HIS A 58 -44.80 -5.50 -2.88
CA HIS A 58 -45.30 -4.46 -3.78
C HIS A 58 -46.69 -4.82 -4.34
N PRO A 59 -47.75 -4.06 -4.02
CA PRO A 59 -49.09 -4.30 -4.57
C PRO A 59 -49.17 -3.90 -6.04
N ARG A 60 -49.87 -4.68 -6.88
CA ARG A 60 -49.94 -4.47 -8.35
C ARG A 60 -50.48 -3.10 -8.77
N ASP A 61 -51.42 -2.53 -8.00
CA ASP A 61 -52.10 -1.26 -8.32
C ASP A 61 -51.60 -0.08 -7.46
N TYR A 62 -50.45 -0.23 -6.78
CA TYR A 62 -49.92 0.79 -5.89
C TYR A 62 -48.83 1.63 -6.56
N SER A 63 -49.11 2.92 -6.78
CA SER A 63 -48.13 3.88 -7.26
C SER A 63 -47.17 4.31 -6.14
N SER A 64 -46.06 3.57 -6.01
CA SER A 64 -44.97 3.91 -5.10
C SER A 64 -44.05 4.98 -5.69
N ILE A 65 -43.33 5.73 -4.84
CA ILE A 65 -42.27 6.65 -5.27
C ILE A 65 -41.15 5.91 -6.05
N LEU A 66 -40.98 4.61 -5.79
CA LEU A 66 -40.07 3.72 -6.53
C LEU A 66 -40.57 3.40 -7.93
N SER A 67 -41.88 3.42 -8.15
CA SER A 67 -42.52 3.17 -9.44
C SER A 67 -42.61 4.45 -10.30
N ALA A 68 -42.16 5.59 -9.78
CA ALA A 68 -42.12 6.85 -10.53
C ALA A 68 -41.19 6.75 -11.75
N LYS A 69 -41.51 7.49 -12.82
CA LYS A 69 -40.78 7.47 -14.09
C LYS A 69 -39.29 7.78 -13.92
N TYR A 70 -38.95 8.77 -13.09
CA TYR A 70 -37.56 9.15 -12.85
C TYR A 70 -36.82 8.13 -11.97
N THR A 71 -37.44 7.61 -10.93
CA THR A 71 -36.83 6.59 -10.04
C THR A 71 -36.52 5.30 -10.79
N THR A 72 -37.47 4.84 -11.61
CA THR A 72 -37.26 3.66 -12.46
C THR A 72 -36.23 3.92 -13.57
N TYR A 73 -36.11 5.16 -14.05
CA TYR A 73 -35.06 5.54 -14.99
C TYR A 73 -33.67 5.47 -14.35
N VAL A 74 -33.49 6.03 -13.14
CA VAL A 74 -32.24 5.90 -12.38
C VAL A 74 -31.91 4.42 -12.11
N GLY A 75 -32.92 3.60 -11.81
CA GLY A 75 -32.74 2.15 -11.68
C GLY A 75 -32.25 1.48 -12.97
N LYS A 76 -32.65 1.97 -14.15
CA LYS A 76 -32.13 1.46 -15.44
C LYS A 76 -30.70 1.91 -15.73
N LEU A 77 -30.26 3.03 -15.14
CA LEU A 77 -28.88 3.50 -15.25
C LEU A 77 -27.93 2.75 -14.30
N SER A 78 -28.44 2.07 -13.28
CA SER A 78 -27.63 1.61 -12.14
C SER A 78 -26.47 0.70 -12.53
N TYR A 79 -26.64 -0.14 -13.55
CA TYR A 79 -25.59 -1.03 -14.03
C TYR A 79 -24.43 -0.25 -14.68
N SER A 80 -24.75 0.61 -15.65
CA SER A 80 -23.75 1.46 -16.30
C SER A 80 -23.09 2.41 -15.30
N LEU A 81 -23.86 2.99 -14.36
CA LEU A 81 -23.34 3.86 -13.31
C LEU A 81 -22.36 3.12 -12.39
N TYR A 82 -22.70 1.89 -11.98
CA TYR A 82 -21.82 1.05 -11.18
C TYR A 82 -20.48 0.80 -11.86
N LEU A 83 -20.46 0.60 -13.18
CA LEU A 83 -19.22 0.36 -13.92
C LEU A 83 -18.36 1.63 -14.07
N VAL A 84 -18.96 2.80 -14.31
CA VAL A 84 -18.19 4.01 -14.65
C VAL A 84 -17.82 4.90 -13.47
N HIS A 85 -18.61 4.90 -12.39
CA HIS A 85 -18.38 5.84 -11.28
C HIS A 85 -17.01 5.63 -10.61
N TRP A 86 -16.53 4.38 -10.50
CA TRP A 86 -15.25 4.09 -9.85
C TRP A 86 -14.03 4.52 -10.68
N PRO A 87 -13.94 4.23 -11.99
CA PRO A 87 -12.92 4.81 -12.86
C PRO A 87 -12.90 6.35 -12.84
N ILE A 88 -14.06 6.99 -12.91
CA ILE A 88 -14.18 8.46 -12.91
C ILE A 88 -13.71 9.03 -11.57
N TYR A 89 -14.15 8.43 -10.46
CA TYR A 89 -13.69 8.79 -9.12
C TYR A 89 -12.17 8.67 -9.00
N THR A 90 -11.59 7.58 -9.54
CA THR A 90 -10.14 7.37 -9.54
C THR A 90 -9.41 8.45 -10.32
N VAL A 91 -9.88 8.81 -11.53
CA VAL A 91 -9.28 9.87 -12.37
C VAL A 91 -9.32 11.24 -11.67
N ILE A 92 -10.44 11.59 -11.05
CA ILE A 92 -10.56 12.88 -10.35
C ILE A 92 -9.62 12.94 -9.16
N LYS A 93 -9.49 11.82 -8.44
CA LYS A 93 -8.58 11.70 -7.29
C LYS A 93 -7.12 11.76 -7.71
N THR A 94 -6.74 11.14 -8.84
CA THR A 94 -5.35 11.17 -9.33
C THR A 94 -4.96 12.54 -9.89
N GLN A 95 -5.89 13.28 -10.48
CA GLN A 95 -5.66 14.64 -10.96
C GLN A 95 -5.65 15.71 -9.85
N LYS A 96 -5.61 15.29 -8.57
CA LYS A 96 -5.55 16.15 -7.37
C LYS A 96 -6.74 17.12 -7.20
N PHE A 97 -7.87 16.89 -7.85
CA PHE A 97 -9.14 17.59 -7.57
C PHE A 97 -9.81 17.01 -6.32
N GLU A 98 -9.14 17.13 -5.17
CA GLU A 98 -9.67 16.72 -3.86
C GLU A 98 -10.59 17.78 -3.24
N ASP A 99 -10.90 18.86 -3.95
CA ASP A 99 -11.88 19.84 -3.52
C ASP A 99 -13.31 19.26 -3.60
N GLY A 100 -14.20 19.72 -2.72
CA GLY A 100 -15.59 19.26 -2.71
C GLY A 100 -16.27 19.46 -4.09
N LEU A 101 -15.87 20.49 -4.82
CA LEU A 101 -16.35 20.78 -6.17
C LEU A 101 -15.93 19.69 -7.18
N GLY A 102 -14.66 19.25 -7.17
CA GLY A 102 -14.16 18.17 -8.02
C GLY A 102 -14.91 16.85 -7.83
N LEU A 103 -15.17 16.48 -6.57
CA LEU A 103 -15.95 15.28 -6.23
C LEU A 103 -17.41 15.37 -6.71
N HIS A 104 -18.07 16.52 -6.54
CA HIS A 104 -19.42 16.73 -7.05
C HIS A 104 -19.48 16.69 -8.58
N CYS A 105 -18.53 17.32 -9.26
CA CYS A 105 -18.38 17.24 -10.71
C CYS A 105 -18.21 15.79 -11.17
N GLY A 106 -17.44 14.97 -10.44
CA GLY A 106 -17.27 13.55 -10.74
C GLY A 106 -18.54 12.73 -10.69
N VAL A 107 -19.39 12.97 -9.69
CA VAL A 107 -20.69 12.32 -9.61
C VAL A 107 -21.55 12.71 -10.81
N VAL A 108 -21.63 13.99 -11.15
CA VAL A 108 -22.41 14.46 -12.30
C VAL A 108 -21.91 13.84 -13.61
N ILE A 109 -20.59 13.82 -13.83
CA ILE A 109 -19.96 13.20 -15.00
C ILE A 109 -20.28 11.70 -15.05
N SER A 110 -20.24 11.00 -13.93
CA SER A 110 -20.60 9.58 -13.84
C SER A 110 -22.04 9.31 -14.25
N PHE A 111 -22.97 10.18 -13.83
CA PHE A 111 -24.38 10.10 -14.24
C PHE A 111 -24.55 10.37 -15.73
N ILE A 112 -23.90 11.39 -16.28
CA ILE A 112 -23.99 11.73 -17.72
C ILE A 112 -23.45 10.58 -18.57
N ILE A 113 -22.26 10.07 -18.24
CA ILE A 113 -21.66 8.94 -18.97
C ILE A 113 -22.54 7.69 -18.85
N SER A 114 -23.09 7.42 -17.66
CA SER A 114 -24.04 6.31 -17.49
C SER A 114 -25.28 6.47 -18.37
N MET A 115 -25.84 7.68 -18.50
CA MET A 115 -26.98 7.92 -19.39
C MET A 115 -26.61 7.64 -20.85
N VAL A 116 -25.47 8.15 -21.31
CA VAL A 116 -25.00 7.91 -22.68
C VAL A 116 -24.81 6.42 -22.93
N LEU A 117 -24.13 5.70 -22.04
CA LEU A 117 -23.89 4.26 -22.18
C LEU A 117 -25.18 3.45 -22.15
N THR A 118 -26.12 3.76 -21.25
CA THR A 118 -27.38 3.04 -21.17
C THR A 118 -28.22 3.25 -22.43
N GLU A 119 -28.32 4.48 -22.93
CA GLU A 119 -29.14 4.80 -24.10
C GLU A 119 -28.54 4.30 -25.42
N THR A 120 -27.22 4.41 -25.59
CA THR A 120 -26.55 4.09 -26.85
C THR A 120 -26.06 2.65 -26.94
N PHE A 121 -25.53 2.10 -25.84
CA PHE A 121 -24.87 0.80 -25.83
C PHE A 121 -25.72 -0.27 -25.14
N GLU A 122 -26.10 -0.08 -23.88
CA GLU A 122 -26.77 -1.11 -23.07
C GLU A 122 -28.09 -1.57 -23.70
N LYS A 123 -28.96 -0.63 -24.10
CA LYS A 123 -30.23 -0.95 -24.76
C LYS A 123 -30.05 -1.64 -26.11
N ALA A 124 -29.04 -1.24 -26.88
CA ALA A 124 -28.73 -1.85 -28.17
C ALA A 124 -28.18 -3.26 -27.99
N TYR A 125 -27.26 -3.43 -27.03
CA TYR A 125 -26.63 -4.70 -26.68
C TYR A 125 -27.64 -5.73 -26.17
N LEU A 126 -28.55 -5.35 -25.27
CA LEU A 126 -29.59 -6.24 -24.72
C LEU A 126 -30.57 -6.75 -25.79
N ARG A 127 -30.71 -6.03 -26.91
CA ARG A 127 -31.57 -6.42 -28.05
C ARG A 127 -30.81 -7.15 -29.15
N ALA A 128 -29.48 -7.22 -29.08
CA ALA A 128 -28.66 -7.81 -30.12
C ALA A 128 -28.70 -9.35 -30.09
N ALA A 129 -28.51 -9.97 -31.26
CA ALA A 129 -28.39 -11.42 -31.36
C ALA A 129 -27.05 -11.92 -30.78
N LYS A 130 -26.97 -13.22 -30.44
CA LYS A 130 -25.76 -13.82 -29.85
C LYS A 130 -24.50 -13.67 -30.72
N LYS A 131 -24.64 -13.73 -32.06
CA LYS A 131 -23.52 -13.65 -33.00
C LYS A 131 -22.79 -12.29 -32.97
N PRO A 132 -23.45 -11.12 -33.16
CA PRO A 132 -22.78 -9.82 -33.06
C PRO A 132 -22.18 -9.57 -31.67
N ILE A 133 -22.81 -10.07 -30.60
CA ILE A 133 -22.27 -9.98 -29.23
C ILE A 133 -20.92 -10.71 -29.14
N PHE A 134 -20.84 -11.94 -29.67
CA PHE A 134 -19.60 -12.71 -29.66
C PHE A 134 -18.47 -12.00 -30.41
N TYR A 135 -18.75 -11.46 -31.61
CA TYR A 135 -17.76 -10.69 -32.37
C TYR A 135 -17.33 -9.42 -31.65
N LEU A 136 -18.26 -8.68 -31.04
CA LEU A 136 -17.94 -7.49 -30.26
C LEU A 136 -17.00 -7.82 -29.09
N ILE A 137 -17.32 -8.88 -28.32
CA ILE A 137 -16.49 -9.32 -27.20
C ILE A 137 -15.09 -9.69 -27.70
N PHE A 138 -15.00 -10.49 -28.77
CA PHE A 138 -13.72 -10.88 -29.35
C PHE A 138 -12.90 -9.67 -29.82
N CYS A 139 -13.53 -8.71 -30.52
CA CYS A 139 -12.88 -7.48 -30.96
C CYS A 139 -12.37 -6.63 -29.78
N LEU A 140 -13.16 -6.48 -28.71
CA LEU A 140 -12.74 -5.75 -27.52
C LEU A 140 -11.54 -6.40 -26.84
N TYR A 141 -11.54 -7.73 -26.68
CA TYR A 141 -10.39 -8.45 -26.13
C TYR A 141 -9.16 -8.35 -27.04
N ALA A 142 -9.35 -8.44 -28.37
CA ALA A 142 -8.25 -8.27 -29.32
C ALA A 142 -7.63 -6.86 -29.24
N ILE A 143 -8.45 -5.81 -29.05
CA ILE A 143 -7.97 -4.44 -28.83
C ILE A 143 -7.19 -4.33 -27.52
N ILE A 144 -7.68 -4.93 -26.42
CA ILE A 144 -6.97 -4.94 -25.13
C ILE A 144 -5.61 -5.64 -25.27
N VAL A 145 -5.57 -6.80 -25.93
CA VAL A 145 -4.32 -7.54 -26.16
C VAL A 145 -3.39 -6.74 -27.08
N ALA A 146 -3.89 -6.14 -28.15
CA ALA A 146 -3.09 -5.31 -29.05
C ALA A 146 -2.52 -4.08 -28.32
N PHE A 147 -3.29 -3.46 -27.43
CA PHE A 147 -2.82 -2.36 -26.58
C PHE A 147 -1.74 -2.82 -25.62
N TRP A 148 -1.92 -3.97 -24.95
CA TRP A 148 -0.92 -4.55 -24.05
C TRP A 148 0.37 -5.00 -24.76
N MET A 149 0.24 -5.51 -25.99
CA MET A 149 1.37 -5.87 -26.84
C MET A 149 2.00 -4.66 -27.54
N SER A 150 1.34 -3.49 -27.53
CA SER A 150 1.87 -2.29 -28.16
C SER A 150 3.19 -1.91 -27.50
N GLU A 151 4.20 -1.65 -28.33
CA GLU A 151 5.55 -1.34 -27.90
C GLU A 151 5.58 -0.14 -26.94
N THR A 152 4.65 0.81 -27.11
CA THR A 152 4.48 1.99 -26.26
C THR A 152 4.14 1.62 -24.82
N SER A 153 3.25 0.64 -24.61
CA SER A 153 2.87 0.21 -23.25
C SER A 153 4.02 -0.50 -22.54
N GLN A 154 4.75 -1.36 -23.25
CA GLN A 154 5.93 -2.05 -22.74
C GLN A 154 7.09 -1.08 -22.46
N LYS A 155 7.30 -0.08 -23.34
CA LYS A 155 8.33 0.95 -23.18
C LYS A 155 8.06 1.86 -22.00
N PHE A 156 6.80 2.23 -21.73
CA PHE A 156 6.44 3.09 -20.60
C PHE A 156 6.94 2.50 -19.26
N PHE A 157 6.59 1.24 -18.98
CA PHE A 157 7.01 0.59 -17.72
C PHE A 157 8.51 0.25 -17.66
N LYS A 158 9.12 -0.17 -18.78
CA LYS A 158 10.55 -0.52 -18.82
C LYS A 158 11.46 0.70 -18.78
N TYR A 159 11.06 1.81 -19.41
CA TYR A 159 11.86 3.03 -19.46
C TYR A 159 11.94 3.69 -18.08
N ASP A 160 10.82 3.80 -17.36
CA ASP A 160 10.79 4.40 -16.04
C ASP A 160 11.60 3.58 -15.02
N ALA A 161 11.48 2.25 -15.03
CA ALA A 161 12.30 1.37 -14.19
C ALA A 161 13.81 1.46 -14.53
N LYS A 162 14.15 1.49 -15.82
CA LYS A 162 15.55 1.65 -16.27
C LYS A 162 16.11 3.02 -15.90
N TYR A 163 15.34 4.08 -16.06
CA TYR A 163 15.72 5.45 -15.68
C TYR A 163 16.02 5.54 -14.18
N LEU A 164 15.17 4.97 -13.32
CA LEU A 164 15.47 4.88 -11.89
C LEU A 164 16.74 4.09 -11.62
N THR A 165 16.90 2.94 -12.26
CA THR A 165 18.07 2.08 -12.04
C THR A 165 19.35 2.84 -12.39
N GLU A 166 19.38 3.56 -13.52
CA GLU A 166 20.51 4.41 -13.92
C GLU A 166 20.73 5.56 -12.93
N LEU A 167 19.67 6.21 -12.45
CA LEU A 167 19.75 7.32 -11.49
C LEU A 167 20.35 6.91 -10.14
N PHE A 168 19.95 5.74 -9.64
CA PHE A 168 20.41 5.20 -8.35
C PHE A 168 21.64 4.30 -8.48
N THR A 169 22.19 4.12 -9.68
CA THR A 169 23.47 3.44 -9.88
C THR A 169 24.58 4.39 -9.43
N PRO A 170 25.38 4.03 -8.41
CA PRO A 170 26.42 4.91 -7.94
C PRO A 170 27.51 5.08 -9.01
N VAL A 171 27.96 6.32 -9.19
CA VAL A 171 29.09 6.63 -10.07
C VAL A 171 30.36 6.58 -9.23
N CYS A 172 31.21 5.62 -9.57
CA CYS A 172 32.47 5.40 -8.87
C CYS A 172 33.59 6.22 -9.53
N SER A 173 34.35 6.95 -8.71
CA SER A 173 35.49 7.73 -9.16
C SER A 173 36.73 7.31 -8.37
N LYS A 174 37.78 6.89 -9.07
CA LYS A 174 39.09 6.67 -8.46
C LYS A 174 39.76 8.01 -8.18
N LYS A 175 39.73 8.43 -6.92
CA LYS A 175 40.60 9.52 -6.44
C LYS A 175 42.00 8.95 -6.20
N ILE A 176 42.81 8.87 -7.26
CA ILE A 176 44.26 8.54 -7.23
C ILE A 176 44.55 7.03 -7.19
N PHE A 177 45.62 6.61 -7.88
CA PHE A 177 46.17 5.25 -7.84
C PHE A 177 46.40 4.84 -6.38
N ASN A 178 45.69 3.80 -5.91
CA ASN A 178 45.67 3.23 -4.55
C ASN A 178 44.70 3.80 -3.49
N SER A 179 43.69 4.61 -3.84
CA SER A 179 42.56 4.85 -2.92
C SER A 179 41.43 3.82 -3.12
N SER A 180 40.63 3.63 -2.07
CA SER A 180 39.28 3.06 -2.22
C SER A 180 38.48 3.88 -3.22
N GLU A 181 37.65 3.19 -4.01
CA GLU A 181 36.82 3.84 -5.03
C GLU A 181 35.66 4.56 -4.35
N ASP A 182 35.62 5.89 -4.42
CA ASP A 182 34.50 6.66 -3.88
C ASP A 182 33.33 6.56 -4.85
N CYS A 183 32.33 5.76 -4.49
CA CYS A 183 31.10 5.59 -5.21
C CYS A 183 30.02 6.47 -4.58
N TYR A 184 29.44 7.40 -5.34
CA TYR A 184 28.35 8.25 -4.87
C TYR A 184 27.21 8.28 -5.87
N ILE A 185 25.98 8.40 -5.36
CA ILE A 185 24.81 8.70 -6.18
C ILE A 185 24.81 10.22 -6.42
N PRO A 186 24.82 10.69 -7.69
CA PRO A 186 25.12 12.08 -8.01
C PRO A 186 23.95 13.04 -7.76
N PHE A 187 23.16 12.89 -6.68
CA PHE A 187 22.03 13.78 -6.37
C PHE A 187 22.41 15.26 -6.40
N ASN A 188 23.58 15.61 -5.87
CA ASN A 188 24.08 17.00 -5.84
C ASN A 188 24.52 17.53 -7.22
N ARG A 189 24.77 16.67 -8.21
CA ARG A 189 25.11 17.08 -9.60
C ARG A 189 23.88 17.07 -10.51
N LEU A 190 22.84 16.36 -10.12
CA LEU A 190 21.59 16.33 -10.83
C LEU A 190 20.85 17.61 -10.45
N ASN A 191 20.92 18.63 -11.31
CA ASN A 191 20.12 19.85 -11.18
C ASN A 191 18.63 19.53 -11.45
N LEU A 192 18.05 18.69 -10.59
CA LEU A 192 16.72 18.11 -10.76
C LEU A 192 15.67 19.18 -10.54
N LYS A 193 14.74 19.29 -11.48
CA LYS A 193 13.54 20.09 -11.30
C LYS A 193 12.64 19.39 -10.29
N THR A 194 11.80 20.17 -9.60
CA THR A 194 10.81 19.65 -8.65
C THR A 194 9.93 18.55 -9.25
N GLU A 195 9.53 18.68 -10.51
CA GLU A 195 8.73 17.67 -11.22
C GLU A 195 9.47 16.32 -11.34
N GLU A 196 10.79 16.34 -11.57
CA GLU A 196 11.62 15.14 -11.65
C GLU A 196 11.76 14.50 -10.27
N ILE A 197 11.95 15.29 -9.21
CA ILE A 197 11.99 14.80 -7.83
C ILE A 197 10.66 14.13 -7.45
N LEU A 198 9.54 14.77 -7.78
CA LEU A 198 8.21 14.19 -7.54
C LEU A 198 8.02 12.89 -8.31
N LYS A 199 8.45 12.84 -9.57
CA LYS A 199 8.40 11.63 -10.40
C LYS A 199 9.26 10.52 -9.81
N ILE A 200 10.47 10.82 -9.34
CA ILE A 200 11.37 9.85 -8.69
C ILE A 200 10.73 9.31 -7.41
N ASN A 201 10.17 10.16 -6.55
CA ASN A 201 9.50 9.74 -5.32
C ASN A 201 8.28 8.86 -5.60
N GLU A 202 7.47 9.23 -6.61
CA GLU A 202 6.32 8.44 -7.04
C GLU A 202 6.76 7.08 -7.56
N MET A 203 7.75 7.03 -8.46
CA MET A 203 8.25 5.77 -8.97
C MET A 203 8.89 4.91 -7.89
N ASN A 204 9.64 5.50 -6.95
CA ASN A 204 10.21 4.76 -5.82
C ASN A 204 9.10 4.14 -4.96
N SER A 205 7.99 4.85 -4.77
CA SER A 205 6.82 4.33 -4.06
C SER A 205 6.13 3.19 -4.81
N LEU A 206 6.12 3.22 -6.15
CA LEU A 206 5.54 2.18 -7.00
C LEU A 206 6.45 0.94 -7.12
N HIS A 207 7.77 1.13 -7.05
CA HIS A 207 8.78 0.12 -7.33
C HIS A 207 9.59 -0.31 -6.10
N ASP A 208 9.16 0.06 -4.89
CA ASP A 208 9.90 -0.15 -3.63
C ASP A 208 10.43 -1.58 -3.50
N GLU A 209 9.59 -2.61 -3.66
CA GLU A 209 10.02 -4.01 -3.59
C GLU A 209 10.99 -4.41 -4.72
N SER A 210 10.75 -3.94 -5.95
CA SER A 210 11.64 -4.26 -7.08
C SER A 210 13.02 -3.63 -6.96
N LEU A 211 13.13 -2.53 -6.22
CA LEU A 211 14.39 -1.83 -5.95
C LEU A 211 15.19 -2.48 -4.81
N LEU A 212 14.61 -3.43 -4.08
CA LEU A 212 15.32 -4.24 -3.08
C LEU A 212 16.17 -5.36 -3.72
N PHE A 213 15.98 -5.64 -5.01
CA PHE A 213 16.83 -6.60 -5.71
C PHE A 213 18.22 -6.03 -5.93
N TYR A 214 19.24 -6.78 -5.53
CA TYR A 214 20.62 -6.47 -5.83
C TYR A 214 21.14 -7.38 -6.94
N SER A 215 21.70 -6.77 -7.99
CA SER A 215 22.11 -7.50 -9.21
C SER A 215 23.24 -8.51 -8.98
N LYS A 216 24.10 -8.30 -7.97
CA LYS A 216 25.17 -9.24 -7.62
C LYS A 216 24.66 -10.40 -6.75
N CYS A 217 23.45 -10.30 -6.21
CA CYS A 217 22.92 -11.27 -5.29
C CYS A 217 22.36 -12.51 -6.01
N SER A 218 22.75 -13.70 -5.55
CA SER A 218 22.09 -14.95 -5.89
C SER A 218 21.01 -15.24 -4.84
N TYR A 219 19.74 -14.99 -5.20
CA TYR A 219 18.60 -15.24 -4.33
C TYR A 219 18.21 -16.72 -4.36
N ARG A 220 18.07 -17.34 -3.17
CA ARG A 220 17.64 -18.74 -3.07
C ARG A 220 16.14 -18.93 -3.35
N VAL A 221 15.35 -17.88 -3.18
CA VAL A 221 13.93 -17.87 -3.55
C VAL A 221 13.77 -17.10 -4.85
N LEU A 222 13.12 -17.72 -5.84
CA LEU A 222 12.92 -17.11 -7.14
C LEU A 222 11.95 -15.92 -7.04
N ALA A 223 12.32 -14.83 -7.70
CA ALA A 223 11.48 -13.66 -7.95
C ALA A 223 10.98 -12.90 -6.71
N VAL A 224 11.67 -13.02 -5.56
CA VAL A 224 11.42 -12.15 -4.38
C VAL A 224 12.75 -11.74 -3.71
N PRO A 225 12.85 -10.52 -3.15
CA PRO A 225 14.08 -10.02 -2.49
C PRO A 225 14.21 -10.49 -1.03
N TRP A 226 13.56 -11.61 -0.69
CA TRP A 226 13.41 -12.10 0.68
C TRP A 226 14.17 -13.42 0.89
N GLY A 227 14.61 -13.65 2.12
CA GLY A 227 15.38 -14.82 2.51
C GLY A 227 16.86 -14.65 2.21
N TRP A 228 17.49 -15.74 1.78
CA TRP A 228 18.92 -15.79 1.53
C TRP A 228 19.33 -15.11 0.23
N CYS A 229 20.31 -14.23 0.37
CA CYS A 229 21.04 -13.57 -0.68
C CYS A 229 22.53 -13.93 -0.57
N ASP A 230 23.00 -14.81 -1.46
CA ASP A 230 24.39 -15.23 -1.53
C ASP A 230 25.14 -14.25 -2.46
N LEU A 231 26.15 -13.54 -1.94
CA LEU A 231 26.92 -12.54 -2.69
C LEU A 231 28.20 -13.15 -3.27
N PRO A 232 28.77 -12.55 -4.34
CA PRO A 232 29.99 -13.06 -4.95
C PRO A 232 31.19 -12.92 -4.01
N VAL A 233 32.05 -13.94 -4.01
CA VAL A 233 33.29 -13.99 -3.24
C VAL A 233 34.49 -13.81 -4.18
N GLU A 234 35.46 -12.97 -3.80
CA GLU A 234 36.63 -12.69 -4.64
C GLU A 234 37.68 -13.81 -4.61
N SER A 235 37.77 -14.57 -3.52
CA SER A 235 38.66 -15.74 -3.42
C SER A 235 38.00 -16.91 -2.69
N SER A 236 38.32 -18.14 -3.11
CA SER A 236 37.80 -19.37 -2.47
C SER A 236 38.38 -19.64 -1.08
N ASN A 237 39.36 -18.84 -0.64
CA ASN A 237 40.00 -18.94 0.67
C ASN A 237 39.46 -17.87 1.64
N SER A 238 38.19 -17.49 1.52
CA SER A 238 37.54 -16.56 2.46
C SER A 238 37.55 -17.14 3.86
N SER A 239 38.17 -16.43 4.81
CA SER A 239 38.31 -16.88 6.18
C SER A 239 37.30 -16.26 7.13
N ARG A 240 36.78 -15.07 6.80
CA ARG A 240 35.89 -14.29 7.68
C ARG A 240 34.49 -14.17 7.09
N LYS A 241 33.49 -14.56 7.87
CA LYS A 241 32.08 -14.60 7.47
C LYS A 241 31.31 -13.45 8.08
N ILE A 242 30.67 -12.65 7.23
CA ILE A 242 29.80 -11.55 7.65
C ILE A 242 28.37 -11.91 7.27
N LEU A 243 27.46 -11.83 8.24
CA LEU A 243 26.03 -11.98 7.99
C LEU A 243 25.31 -10.67 8.26
N VAL A 244 24.45 -10.27 7.34
CA VAL A 244 23.49 -9.19 7.53
C VAL A 244 22.10 -9.80 7.71
N ILE A 245 21.43 -9.50 8.81
CA ILE A 245 20.04 -9.93 9.06
C ILE A 245 19.11 -8.76 9.31
N GLY A 246 17.83 -8.91 8.98
CA GLY A 246 16.79 -7.97 9.37
C GLY A 246 15.59 -7.92 8.44
N ASN A 247 14.88 -6.78 8.44
CA ASN A 247 13.71 -6.58 7.60
C ASN A 247 14.05 -5.99 6.22
N SER A 248 13.17 -5.16 5.66
CA SER A 248 13.42 -4.46 4.39
C SER A 248 14.69 -3.60 4.45
N TYR A 249 15.16 -3.22 5.64
CA TYR A 249 16.41 -2.47 5.79
C TYR A 249 17.63 -3.35 5.53
N ALA A 250 17.63 -4.62 5.93
CA ALA A 250 18.68 -5.56 5.56
C ALA A 250 18.73 -5.81 4.04
N ALA A 251 17.56 -5.93 3.39
CA ALA A 251 17.49 -6.06 1.93
C ALA A 251 18.01 -4.81 1.20
N ASN A 252 17.63 -3.61 1.67
CA ASN A 252 17.99 -2.35 1.04
C ASN A 252 19.44 -1.91 1.32
N GLN A 253 19.86 -1.98 2.60
CA GLN A 253 21.12 -1.44 3.09
C GLN A 253 22.22 -2.49 3.22
N GLY A 254 21.90 -3.79 3.16
CA GLY A 254 22.89 -4.86 3.26
C GLY A 254 23.96 -4.79 2.17
N ARG A 255 23.64 -4.22 1.00
CA ARG A 255 24.62 -3.94 -0.06
C ARG A 255 25.74 -2.99 0.39
N ALA A 256 25.45 -2.03 1.27
CA ALA A 256 26.47 -1.10 1.78
C ALA A 256 27.47 -1.82 2.68
N VAL A 257 27.02 -2.81 3.47
CA VAL A 257 27.90 -3.69 4.25
C VAL A 257 28.77 -4.54 3.32
N TYR A 258 28.18 -5.11 2.27
CA TYR A 258 28.95 -5.85 1.27
C TYR A 258 30.00 -4.98 0.59
N GLU A 259 29.62 -3.84 0.04
CA GLU A 259 30.53 -2.96 -0.69
C GLU A 259 31.61 -2.32 0.20
N GLY A 260 31.29 -2.08 1.48
CA GLY A 260 32.24 -1.54 2.45
C GLY A 260 33.18 -2.58 3.08
N CYS A 261 32.78 -3.85 3.12
CA CYS A 261 33.55 -4.92 3.78
C CYS A 261 34.07 -5.99 2.82
N SER A 262 33.71 -5.97 1.53
CA SER A 262 34.17 -6.96 0.56
C SER A 262 35.69 -6.87 0.39
N GLY A 263 36.32 -8.04 0.40
CA GLY A 263 37.75 -8.21 0.16
C GLY A 263 38.07 -9.66 -0.14
N SER A 264 39.34 -9.95 -0.39
CA SER A 264 39.79 -11.29 -0.80
C SER A 264 39.59 -12.38 0.26
N ASP A 265 39.42 -12.02 1.53
CA ASP A 265 39.28 -12.94 2.66
C ASP A 265 37.90 -12.91 3.35
N VAL A 266 36.93 -12.17 2.79
CA VAL A 266 35.60 -11.95 3.38
C VAL A 266 34.50 -12.56 2.53
N GLU A 267 33.64 -13.36 3.15
CA GLU A 267 32.36 -13.80 2.58
C GLU A 267 31.23 -13.03 3.27
N VAL A 268 30.34 -12.42 2.48
CA VAL A 268 29.16 -11.70 3.02
C VAL A 268 27.89 -12.38 2.54
N LYS A 269 26.92 -12.56 3.44
CA LYS A 269 25.56 -12.98 3.09
C LYS A 269 24.54 -12.05 3.70
N ILE A 270 23.39 -11.95 3.05
CA ILE A 270 22.24 -11.20 3.58
C ILE A 270 21.08 -12.20 3.76
N TYR A 271 20.41 -12.13 4.91
CA TYR A 271 19.16 -12.82 5.18
C TYR A 271 18.09 -11.81 5.61
N SER A 272 17.08 -11.60 4.76
CA SER A 272 16.04 -10.59 5.00
C SER A 272 14.64 -11.20 5.13
N ARG A 273 13.79 -10.61 5.97
CA ARG A 273 12.35 -10.95 6.06
C ARG A 273 11.52 -9.67 6.10
N GLY A 274 10.79 -9.38 5.02
CA GLY A 274 9.98 -8.17 4.90
C GLY A 274 9.06 -7.96 6.11
N GLY A 275 9.17 -6.80 6.75
CA GLY A 275 8.39 -6.41 7.93
C GLY A 275 8.80 -7.05 9.26
N CYS A 276 9.63 -8.09 9.30
CA CYS A 276 9.93 -8.82 10.54
C CYS A 276 11.13 -8.25 11.29
N GLU A 277 10.94 -7.81 12.53
CA GLU A 277 12.01 -7.30 13.38
C GLU A 277 12.83 -8.43 14.02
N VAL A 278 14.14 -8.22 14.16
CA VAL A 278 15.02 -9.19 14.85
C VAL A 278 14.89 -9.06 16.37
N LEU A 279 14.86 -7.82 16.87
CA LEU A 279 14.93 -7.50 18.31
C LEU A 279 13.57 -7.19 18.94
N ALA A 280 12.49 -7.31 18.18
CA ALA A 280 11.13 -7.07 18.65
C ALA A 280 10.15 -8.05 17.99
N PHE A 281 9.00 -8.26 18.63
CA PHE A 281 7.97 -9.14 18.11
C PHE A 281 6.96 -8.35 17.27
N THR A 282 7.06 -8.48 15.94
CA THR A 282 6.12 -7.84 15.01
C THR A 282 4.79 -8.60 14.96
N LYS A 283 3.70 -7.96 15.40
CA LYS A 283 2.35 -8.57 15.46
C LYS A 283 1.52 -8.40 14.21
N GLU A 284 1.89 -7.43 13.38
CA GLU A 284 1.09 -7.03 12.22
C GLU A 284 1.05 -8.10 11.11
N PHE A 285 2.10 -8.93 11.04
CA PHE A 285 2.28 -9.86 9.93
C PHE A 285 2.39 -11.32 10.40
N ASP A 286 1.48 -12.17 9.94
CA ASP A 286 1.44 -13.60 10.29
C ASP A 286 2.77 -14.32 10.01
N HIS A 287 3.47 -13.94 8.93
CA HIS A 287 4.76 -14.54 8.55
C HIS A 287 5.94 -14.10 9.44
N CYS A 288 5.71 -13.20 10.39
CA CYS A 288 6.69 -12.74 11.38
C CYS A 288 6.50 -13.37 12.77
N HIS A 289 5.47 -14.19 12.99
CA HIS A 289 5.26 -14.85 14.29
C HIS A 289 6.45 -15.72 14.73
N ASP A 290 7.12 -16.37 13.78
CA ASP A 290 8.33 -17.18 14.04
C ASP A 290 9.64 -16.44 13.69
N SER A 291 9.62 -15.09 13.61
CA SER A 291 10.77 -14.26 13.20
C SER A 291 12.03 -14.55 14.01
N ARG A 292 11.95 -14.60 15.34
CA ARG A 292 13.08 -14.95 16.23
C ARG A 292 13.71 -16.28 15.81
N LYS A 293 12.89 -17.32 15.64
CA LYS A 293 13.35 -18.65 15.23
C LYS A 293 14.05 -18.60 13.87
N LEU A 294 13.45 -17.93 12.90
CA LEU A 294 13.99 -17.81 11.54
C LEU A 294 15.36 -17.12 11.50
N PHE A 295 15.53 -16.03 12.25
CA PHE A 295 16.80 -15.33 12.34
C PHE A 295 17.86 -16.15 13.10
N CYS A 296 17.49 -16.79 14.21
CA CYS A 296 18.39 -17.69 14.94
C CYS A 296 18.83 -18.88 14.07
N GLU A 297 17.93 -19.48 13.30
CA GLU A 297 18.24 -20.56 12.36
C GLU A 297 19.19 -20.07 11.26
N ALA A 298 18.99 -18.87 10.71
CA ALA A 298 19.89 -18.31 9.71
C ALA A 298 21.31 -18.08 10.26
N VAL A 299 21.43 -17.55 11.48
CA VAL A 299 22.71 -17.34 12.15
C VAL A 299 23.37 -18.69 12.48
N SER A 300 22.60 -19.67 12.94
CA SER A 300 23.09 -21.02 13.23
C SER A 300 23.51 -21.80 11.97
N GLU A 301 22.82 -21.61 10.84
CA GLU A 301 23.15 -22.23 9.55
C GLU A 301 24.50 -21.70 9.04
N TYR A 302 24.68 -20.38 9.09
CA TYR A 302 25.83 -19.74 8.47
C TYR A 302 27.08 -19.64 9.37
N LYS A 303 26.87 -19.50 10.68
CA LYS A 303 27.90 -19.31 11.71
C LYS A 303 28.85 -18.15 11.37
N PRO A 304 28.35 -16.91 11.38
CA PRO A 304 29.15 -15.74 11.03
C PRO A 304 30.15 -15.38 12.13
N ASP A 305 31.26 -14.77 11.73
CA ASP A 305 32.19 -14.13 12.65
C ASP A 305 31.68 -12.75 13.08
N VAL A 306 31.09 -12.02 12.13
CA VAL A 306 30.50 -10.70 12.33
C VAL A 306 29.04 -10.71 11.91
N LEU A 307 28.16 -10.19 12.76
CA LEU A 307 26.72 -10.07 12.49
C LEU A 307 26.31 -8.60 12.45
N PHE A 308 25.63 -8.19 11.38
CA PHE A 308 24.94 -6.91 11.28
C PHE A 308 23.43 -7.12 11.39
N ILE A 309 22.79 -6.43 12.32
CA ILE A 309 21.33 -6.40 12.48
C ILE A 309 20.83 -5.08 11.90
N LEU A 310 20.34 -5.11 10.66
CA LEU A 310 19.81 -3.94 9.96
C LEU A 310 18.28 -4.02 9.93
N THR A 311 17.63 -3.41 10.93
CA THR A 311 16.18 -3.49 11.11
C THR A 311 15.58 -2.11 11.32
N ARG A 312 14.51 -1.82 10.57
CA ARG A 312 13.59 -0.74 10.97
C ARG A 312 12.76 -1.19 12.16
N HIS A 313 12.89 -0.51 13.30
CA HIS A 313 12.14 -0.84 14.50
C HIS A 313 10.67 -0.39 14.43
N LEU A 314 9.77 -1.24 13.94
CA LEU A 314 8.35 -0.92 13.74
C LEU A 314 7.63 -0.82 15.08
N GLU A 315 7.62 -1.89 15.87
CA GLU A 315 6.88 -1.97 17.13
C GLU A 315 7.46 -0.98 18.16
N LEU A 316 8.78 -0.97 18.36
CA LEU A 316 9.41 -0.14 19.40
C LEU A 316 9.15 1.36 19.22
N MET A 317 8.97 1.82 17.98
CA MET A 317 8.70 3.24 17.70
C MET A 317 7.23 3.64 17.89
N GLU A 318 6.30 2.69 17.85
CA GLU A 318 4.87 2.95 18.08
C GLU A 318 4.44 2.65 19.53
N MET A 319 5.37 2.15 20.35
CA MET A 319 5.09 1.82 21.73
C MET A 319 4.89 3.07 22.58
N PRO A 320 3.80 3.15 23.36
CA PRO A 320 3.63 4.24 24.32
C PRO A 320 4.72 4.14 25.39
N MET A 321 5.30 5.29 25.74
CA MET A 321 6.40 5.46 26.69
C MET A 321 5.95 5.18 28.14
N THR A 322 5.61 3.94 28.45
CA THR A 322 5.40 3.47 29.83
C THR A 322 6.57 2.58 30.22
N SER A 323 7.17 2.81 31.39
CA SER A 323 8.35 2.06 31.89
C SER A 323 8.20 0.55 31.73
N GLU A 324 7.08 -0.02 32.18
CA GLU A 324 6.82 -1.47 32.14
C GLU A 324 6.83 -2.09 30.72
N ARG A 325 6.44 -1.31 29.70
CA ARG A 325 6.45 -1.78 28.31
C ARG A 325 7.85 -1.68 27.69
N ILE A 326 8.59 -0.64 28.05
CA ILE A 326 9.97 -0.44 27.63
C ILE A 326 10.83 -1.54 28.24
N ASP A 327 10.72 -1.80 29.54
CA ASP A 327 11.49 -2.83 30.25
C ASP A 327 11.31 -4.20 29.58
N ARG A 328 10.07 -4.62 29.31
CA ARG A 328 9.80 -5.88 28.59
C ARG A 328 10.40 -5.94 27.19
N ALA A 329 10.39 -4.82 26.47
CA ALA A 329 10.94 -4.77 25.12
C ALA A 329 12.47 -4.87 25.14
N VAL A 330 13.10 -4.18 26.12
CA VAL A 330 14.55 -4.27 26.36
C VAL A 330 14.94 -5.67 26.79
N ASP A 331 14.22 -6.28 27.72
CA ASP A 331 14.46 -7.65 28.19
C ASP A 331 14.37 -8.65 27.03
N TYR A 332 13.35 -8.52 26.18
CA TYR A 332 13.20 -9.35 24.99
C TYR A 332 14.36 -9.17 24.01
N ALA A 333 14.73 -7.93 23.70
CA ALA A 333 15.84 -7.62 22.81
C ALA A 333 17.17 -8.16 23.36
N ALA A 334 17.40 -8.03 24.67
CA ALA A 334 18.59 -8.53 25.36
C ALA A 334 18.66 -10.05 25.32
N ASP A 335 17.54 -10.75 25.55
CA ASP A 335 17.46 -12.22 25.45
C ASP A 335 17.75 -12.72 24.03
N VAL A 336 17.20 -12.05 23.00
CA VAL A 336 17.52 -12.37 21.60
C VAL A 336 19.01 -12.13 21.31
N LEU A 337 19.56 -10.97 21.69
CA LEU A 337 20.97 -10.65 21.47
C LEU A 337 21.90 -11.62 22.19
N SER A 338 21.56 -12.03 23.41
CA SER A 338 22.32 -13.03 24.17
C SER A 338 22.38 -14.35 23.40
N GLY A 339 21.25 -14.86 22.92
CA GLY A 339 21.23 -16.10 22.14
C GLY A 339 21.98 -16.00 20.80
N LEU A 340 21.96 -14.83 20.14
CA LEU A 340 22.75 -14.60 18.94
C LEU A 340 24.25 -14.53 19.23
N SER A 341 24.63 -13.93 20.37
CA SER A 341 26.04 -13.79 20.76
C SER A 341 26.75 -15.12 21.00
N GLU A 342 26.01 -16.19 21.33
CA GLU A 342 26.57 -17.54 21.47
C GLU A 342 26.97 -18.16 20.12
N LEU A 343 26.41 -17.65 19.01
CA LEU A 343 26.61 -18.19 17.66
C LEU A 343 27.57 -17.34 16.80
N VAL A 344 27.93 -16.14 17.28
CA VAL A 344 28.76 -15.15 16.57
C VAL A 344 30.12 -15.09 17.25
N THR A 345 31.21 -15.26 16.49
CA THR A 345 32.55 -15.45 17.08
C THR A 345 33.25 -14.15 17.47
N GLU A 346 32.95 -13.02 16.81
CA GLU A 346 33.68 -11.76 17.03
C GLU A 346 32.79 -10.60 17.52
N ARG A 347 31.85 -10.13 16.69
CA ARG A 347 31.07 -8.90 16.98
C ARG A 347 29.68 -8.89 16.38
N ILE A 348 28.76 -8.25 17.10
CA ILE A 348 27.41 -7.91 16.62
C ILE A 348 27.29 -6.39 16.51
N PHE A 349 26.86 -5.91 15.35
CA PHE A 349 26.50 -4.52 15.09
C PHE A 349 25.00 -4.40 14.94
N VAL A 350 24.38 -3.50 15.70
CA VAL A 350 22.95 -3.21 15.60
C VAL A 350 22.79 -1.82 15.00
N LEU A 351 22.02 -1.72 13.92
CA LEU A 351 21.66 -0.44 13.35
C LEU A 351 20.76 0.32 14.32
N ASP A 352 21.16 1.54 14.66
CA ASP A 352 20.36 2.41 15.51
C ASP A 352 19.10 2.90 14.78
N VAL A 353 18.15 3.43 15.54
CA VAL A 353 16.88 3.96 15.05
C VAL A 353 17.13 5.06 14.03
N ILE A 354 16.71 4.82 12.78
CA ILE A 354 16.61 5.88 11.77
C ILE A 354 15.33 6.70 12.06
N PRO A 355 15.46 8.01 12.33
CA PRO A 355 14.34 8.91 12.64
C PRO A 355 13.29 8.93 11.54
N ARG A 356 12.03 9.11 11.92
CA ARG A 356 10.90 9.12 10.98
C ARG A 356 10.04 10.37 11.11
N PRO A 357 9.43 10.83 10.00
CA PRO A 357 8.36 11.81 10.06
C PRO A 357 7.22 11.31 10.95
N THR A 358 6.75 12.15 11.87
CA THR A 358 5.55 11.88 12.66
C THR A 358 4.29 12.10 11.81
N LYS A 359 3.14 11.57 12.26
CA LYS A 359 1.84 11.85 11.62
C LYS A 359 1.52 13.35 11.57
N SER A 360 2.02 14.11 12.56
CA SER A 360 1.87 15.58 12.59
C SER A 360 2.64 16.23 11.43
N PHE A 361 3.90 15.82 11.22
CA PHE A 361 4.72 16.29 10.11
C PHE A 361 4.03 16.08 8.76
N GLU A 362 3.48 14.88 8.53
CA GLU A 362 2.72 14.60 7.32
C GLU A 362 1.52 15.54 7.18
N SER A 363 0.75 15.78 8.25
CA SER A 363 -0.44 16.63 8.18
C SER A 363 -0.12 18.09 7.81
N VAL A 364 0.97 18.64 8.37
CA VAL A 364 1.39 20.03 8.19
C VAL A 364 1.98 20.23 6.79
N HIS A 365 2.84 19.31 6.36
CA HIS A 365 3.61 19.48 5.12
C HIS A 365 2.92 18.88 3.90
N LYS A 366 1.90 18.01 4.06
CA LYS A 366 1.16 17.41 2.95
C LYS A 366 0.60 18.44 1.98
N LYS A 367 0.11 19.59 2.47
CA LYS A 367 -0.39 20.66 1.59
C LYS A 367 0.74 21.34 0.82
N ALA A 368 1.88 21.58 1.46
CA ALA A 368 3.06 22.18 0.84
C ALA A 368 3.68 21.25 -0.22
N VAL A 369 3.92 19.99 0.12
CA VAL A 369 4.45 18.96 -0.79
C VAL A 369 3.51 18.73 -1.96
N ARG A 370 2.18 18.65 -1.74
CA ARG A 370 1.20 18.50 -2.82
C ARG A 370 1.19 19.68 -3.81
N ALA A 371 1.48 20.88 -3.31
CA ALA A 371 1.62 22.09 -4.11
C ALA A 371 2.99 22.21 -4.80
N GLY A 372 3.86 21.19 -4.71
CA GLY A 372 5.19 21.19 -5.31
C GLY A 372 6.18 22.09 -4.57
N LYS A 373 5.94 22.43 -3.31
CA LYS A 373 6.94 23.13 -2.50
C LYS A 373 7.97 22.13 -1.99
N VAL A 374 9.24 22.46 -2.20
CA VAL A 374 10.37 21.74 -1.61
C VAL A 374 10.40 22.10 -0.13
N LEU A 375 10.55 21.09 0.73
CA LEU A 375 10.78 21.29 2.16
C LEU A 375 12.25 21.62 2.37
N ASP A 376 12.53 22.64 3.17
CA ASP A 376 13.92 22.98 3.49
C ASP A 376 14.53 21.89 4.39
N GLN A 377 15.86 21.83 4.44
CA GLN A 377 16.59 20.92 5.31
C GLN A 377 16.26 21.18 6.79
N ASP A 378 15.97 22.42 7.15
CA ASP A 378 15.50 22.80 8.49
C ASP A 378 14.09 22.28 8.80
N ASP A 379 13.18 22.27 7.81
CA ASP A 379 11.84 21.67 7.95
C ASP A 379 11.95 20.15 8.14
N LEU A 380 12.91 19.51 7.45
CA LEU A 380 13.23 18.09 7.62
C LEU A 380 13.89 17.80 8.98
N MET A 381 14.55 18.77 9.61
CA MET A 381 15.09 18.62 10.97
C MET A 381 13.99 18.77 12.05
N ILE A 382 12.88 19.47 11.76
CA ILE A 382 11.71 19.52 12.66
C ILE A 382 11.01 18.14 12.79
N ILE A 383 11.27 17.21 11.86
CA ILE A 383 10.94 15.77 12.01
C ILE A 383 11.45 15.21 13.35
N TYR A 384 12.54 15.76 13.89
CA TYR A 384 13.21 15.25 15.08
C TYR A 384 12.67 15.78 16.42
N ILE A 385 12.04 16.97 16.44
CA ILE A 385 11.78 17.70 17.71
C ILE A 385 10.28 17.82 18.02
N GLY A 386 9.41 17.59 17.02
CA GLY A 386 7.98 17.88 17.12
C GLY A 386 7.21 17.12 18.21
N ASP A 387 7.67 15.94 18.64
CA ASP A 387 6.98 15.17 19.70
C ASP A 387 7.49 15.50 21.12
N ILE A 388 8.72 16.03 21.25
CA ILE A 388 9.29 16.37 22.56
C ILE A 388 8.64 17.65 23.10
N ARG A 389 8.37 18.63 22.23
CA ARG A 389 7.82 19.94 22.61
C ARG A 389 6.36 19.88 23.04
N ASP A 390 5.56 19.00 22.43
CA ASP A 390 4.13 18.86 22.76
C ASP A 390 3.88 17.98 23.98
N GLN A 391 4.81 17.06 24.34
CA GLN A 391 4.68 16.21 25.54
C GLN A 391 5.39 16.76 26.79
N TYR A 392 6.50 17.49 26.63
CA TYR A 392 7.28 18.02 27.74
C TYR A 392 7.56 19.49 27.49
N GLY A 393 6.75 20.37 28.10
CA GLY A 393 6.93 21.82 28.05
C GLY A 393 8.19 22.29 28.78
N THR A 394 9.37 21.90 28.29
CA THR A 394 10.67 22.25 28.85
C THR A 394 11.63 22.63 27.73
N ASP A 395 12.12 23.87 27.80
CA ASP A 395 13.24 24.37 27.01
C ASP A 395 14.49 23.52 27.26
N LEU A 396 14.86 22.68 26.30
CA LEU A 396 16.20 22.11 26.22
C LEU A 396 17.02 23.04 25.31
N GLN A 397 17.85 23.87 25.96
CA GLN A 397 18.96 24.55 25.29
C GLN A 397 19.85 23.48 24.66
N ALA A 398 20.09 23.63 23.36
CA ALA A 398 21.08 22.84 22.64
C ALA A 398 22.47 23.22 23.17
N ASP A 399 23.12 22.28 23.86
CA ASP A 399 24.57 22.30 23.93
C ASP A 399 25.10 21.72 22.60
N GLU A 400 25.71 22.59 21.80
CA GLU A 400 26.44 22.25 20.57
C GLU A 400 27.72 21.44 20.90
N PRO A 401 28.14 20.49 20.03
CA PRO A 401 29.52 20.02 19.98
C PRO A 401 30.46 20.98 19.22
#